data_AF-T0UHA7-F1
#
_entry.id   AF-T0UHA7-F1
#
_cell.length_a   1.000
_cell.length_b   1.000
_cell.length_c   1.000
_cell.angle_alpha   90.00
_cell.angle_beta   90.00
_cell.angle_gamma   90.00
#
_symmetry.space_group_name_H-M   'P 1'
#
loop_
_entity.id
_entity.type
_entity.pdbx_description
1 polymer ?
#
loop_
_entity_poly.entity_id
_entity_poly.type
_entity_poly.pdbx_seq_one_letter_code
_entity_poly.pdbx_strand_id
1 'polypeptide(L)' 'MRNEKYENITIKDILEYAEVSRRTFYRHFKNKDNLLNYYFKK' A
#
# COMPACT_ATOMS: atom_id res chain seq x y z
N MET A 1 8.72 -9.20 4.60
CA MET A 1 8.29 -7.84 5.02
C MET A 1 8.82 -7.35 6.37
N ARG A 2 9.36 -8.18 7.28
CA ARG A 2 9.71 -7.69 8.63
C ARG A 2 10.94 -6.76 8.74
N ASN A 3 11.74 -6.55 7.68
CA ASN A 3 12.99 -5.76 7.72
C ASN A 3 13.28 -4.95 6.43
N GLU A 4 12.29 -4.71 5.56
CA GLU A 4 12.54 -3.92 4.34
C GLU A 4 12.30 -2.43 4.57
N LYS A 5 13.16 -1.60 3.97
CA LYS A 5 12.94 -0.15 3.95
C LYS A 5 11.62 0.14 3.24
N TYR A 6 10.86 1.10 3.75
CA TYR A 6 9.59 1.53 3.17
C TYR A 6 9.67 1.84 1.67
N GLU A 7 10.78 2.45 1.24
CA GLU A 7 11.04 2.79 -0.16
C GLU A 7 11.04 1.55 -1.07
N ASN A 8 11.50 0.40 -0.56
CA ASN A 8 11.62 -0.85 -1.30
C ASN A 8 10.30 -1.61 -1.41
N ILE A 9 9.38 -1.40 -0.46
CA ILE A 9 8.08 -2.09 -0.46
C ILE A 9 7.25 -1.54 -1.62
N THR A 10 6.84 -2.37 -2.58
CA THR A 10 6.02 -1.90 -3.70
C THR A 10 4.53 -2.00 -3.41
N ILE A 11 3.71 -1.34 -4.23
CA ILE A 11 2.25 -1.53 -4.18
C ILE A 11 1.90 -3.01 -4.44
N LYS A 12 2.66 -3.70 -5.31
CA LYS A 12 2.43 -5.12 -5.59
C LYS A 12 2.61 -5.96 -4.32
N ASP A 13 3.67 -5.74 -3.56
CA ASP A 13 3.95 -6.52 -2.34
C ASP A 13 2.85 -6.34 -1.29
N ILE A 14 2.37 -5.10 -1.14
CA ILE A 14 1.25 -4.79 -0.25
C ILE A 14 -0.01 -5.53 -0.68
N LEU A 15 -0.31 -5.54 -1.99
CA LEU A 15 -1.52 -6.14 -2.53
C LEU A 15 -1.50 -7.66 -2.55
N GLU A 16 -0.33 -8.25 -2.76
CA GLU A 16 -0.10 -9.69 -2.67
C GLU A 16 -0.29 -10.16 -1.22
N TYR A 17 0.26 -9.42 -0.25
CA TYR A 17 0.05 -9.73 1.17
C TYR A 17 -1.40 -9.52 1.64
N ALA A 18 -2.08 -8.49 1.14
CA ALA A 18 -3.45 -8.17 1.52
C ALA A 18 -4.51 -8.97 0.75
N GLU A 19 -4.12 -9.75 -0.27
CA GLU A 19 -5.01 -10.47 -1.18
C GLU A 19 -6.04 -9.55 -1.88
N VAL A 20 -5.61 -8.34 -2.26
CA VAL A 20 -6.46 -7.31 -2.88
C VAL A 20 -6.02 -7.01 -4.31
N SER A 21 -6.99 -6.85 -5.22
CA SER A 21 -6.69 -6.48 -6.60
C SER A 21 -6.14 -5.05 -6.73
N ARG A 22 -5.28 -4.81 -7.72
CA ARG A 22 -4.81 -3.45 -8.06
C ARG A 22 -5.95 -2.49 -8.35
N ARG A 23 -7.02 -2.96 -9.02
CA ARG A 23 -8.20 -2.13 -9.33
C ARG A 23 -8.88 -1.63 -8.05
N THR A 24 -9.00 -2.51 -7.05
CA THR A 24 -9.54 -2.14 -5.73
C THR A 24 -8.65 -1.10 -5.08
N PHE A 25 -7.33 -1.31 -5.05
CA PHE A 25 -6.39 -0.34 -4.49
C PHE A 25 -6.51 1.04 -5.12
N TYR A 26 -6.40 1.13 -6.44
CA TYR A 26 -6.41 2.40 -7.17
C TYR A 26 -7.76 3.12 -7.18
N ARG A 27 -8.84 2.44 -6.79
CA ARG A 27 -10.14 3.09 -6.53
C ARG A 27 -10.11 3.95 -5.25
N HIS A 28 -9.27 3.60 -4.29
CA HIS A 28 -9.20 4.26 -2.98
C HIS A 28 -7.93 5.11 -2.81
N PHE A 29 -6.80 4.66 -3.36
CA PHE A 29 -5.49 5.28 -3.12
C PHE A 29 -4.71 5.45 -4.41
N LYS A 30 -4.09 6.63 -4.59
CA LYS A 30 -3.25 6.89 -5.78
C LYS A 30 -1.87 6.23 -5.67
N ASN A 31 -1.33 6.11 -4.45
CA ASN A 31 0.01 5.58 -4.17
C ASN A 31 0.14 5.16 -2.70
N LYS A 32 1.31 4.59 -2.33
CA LYS A 32 1.61 4.15 -0.95
C LYS A 32 1.51 5.29 0.06
N ASP A 33 1.94 6.49 -0.30
CA ASP A 33 1.91 7.64 0.62
C ASP A 33 0.48 8.08 0.92
N ASN A 34 -0.41 8.04 -0.08
CA ASN A 34 -1.82 8.35 0.10
C ASN A 34 -2.51 7.33 1.02
N LEU A 35 -2.16 6.04 0.91
CA LEU A 35 -2.58 4.99 1.83
C LEU A 35 -2.10 5.27 3.27
N LEU A 36 -0.79 5.53 3.46
CA LEU A 36 -0.24 5.80 4.80
C LEU A 36 -0.80 7.08 5.41
N ASN A 37 -0.88 8.16 4.63
CA ASN A 37 -1.48 9.41 5.09
C ASN A 37 -2.93 9.22 5.50
N TYR A 38 -3.70 8.38 4.80
CA TYR A 38 -5.06 8.04 5.20
C TYR A 38 -5.09 7.28 6.54
N TYR A 39 -4.18 6.32 6.73
CA TYR A 39 -4.07 5.57 7.98
C TYR A 39 -3.70 6.46 9.18
N PHE A 40 -2.75 7.39 9.01
CA PHE A 40 -2.25 8.24 10.09
C PHE A 40 -3.04 9.54 10.31
N LYS A 41 -3.85 10.00 9.33
CA LYS A 41 -4.76 11.15 9.52
C LYS A 41 -6.02 10.79 10.31
N LYS A 42 -6.20 9.53 10.68
CA LYS A 42 -7.38 9.05 11.38
C LYS A 42 -7.13 8.88 12.87
#